data_AF-A0AAN6MRE1-F1
#
_entry.id   AF-A0AAN6MRE1-F1
#
_cell.length_a   1.000
_cell.length_b   1.000
_cell.length_c   1.000
_cell.angle_alpha   90.00
_cell.angle_beta   90.00
_cell.angle_gamma   90.00
#
_symmetry.space_group_name_H-M   'P 1'
#
loop_
_entity.id
_entity.type
_entity.pdbx_description
1 polymer ?
#
loop_
_entity_poly.entity_id
_entity_poly.type
_entity_poly.pdbx_seq_one_letter_code
_entity_poly.pdbx_strand_id
1 'polypeptide(L)'
;MSSLFSAQLHPGRALGFLVLGASLHDVLTRLKAEPQRFPKLDLMHTPSDPVKEPVVLALPANGVRMRFDGPEQRLRLVEVTDFTKNHIFLKPANDKERDLVRPPAAAQDAPSPPPDTTAGPTFRHIYQRFLGPTYDGEYVPDAEVYVLSYPGVAFTFPMKKKDYSASKDVVSLLHSTAVPNSMAVFSGDSWTQARDTMWTEILPSVKTFAPLAKGKDVCPDEVSLVRIHGGGKLQLFRKWTSSSFWITLGETTPQQLVAELGPPDAIYRKNDQRMYIHKLRAASNTMARPNGADLKRQDDLTDTDQSSHPPSADEYDSNDEAVEDDLVANVSGECFYNYFYLGFDILVSTPTAPSRPPPSQDLHTAPAPPDPPITSTSPDRLVATKLILHGNVPGSYPFNRHRRCRWEISYLSHPSSPDAPTQITDSETPFPEIELRLRAAWQSIYVSDAEARQKQRGMTPRHCVALDVTQDCAEKQIKTV
;
A
#
# COMPACT_ATOMS: atom_id res chain seq x y z
N MET A 1 -10.45 -9.54 -27.65
CA MET A 1 -10.98 -8.17 -27.42
C MET A 1 -10.89 -7.90 -25.94
N SER A 2 -10.14 -6.87 -25.50
CA SER A 2 -10.12 -6.49 -24.09
C SER A 2 -11.53 -6.01 -23.71
N SER A 3 -12.10 -6.57 -22.64
CA SER A 3 -13.40 -6.11 -22.12
C SER A 3 -13.21 -4.74 -21.46
N LEU A 4 -14.10 -3.79 -21.79
CA LEU A 4 -14.07 -2.46 -21.19
C LEU A 4 -14.14 -2.55 -19.66
N PHE A 5 -13.42 -1.66 -18.98
CA PHE A 5 -13.50 -1.52 -17.52
C PHE A 5 -14.91 -1.07 -17.14
N SER A 6 -15.73 -2.01 -16.64
CA SER A 6 -17.06 -1.73 -16.11
C SER A 6 -17.00 -1.53 -14.60
N ALA A 7 -17.60 -0.44 -14.09
CA ALA A 7 -17.54 -0.09 -12.67
C ALA A 7 -18.79 0.66 -12.19
N GLN A 8 -19.28 0.26 -11.02
CA GLN A 8 -20.34 0.99 -10.32
C GLN A 8 -19.77 2.25 -9.66
N LEU A 9 -20.40 3.40 -9.88
CA LEU A 9 -20.13 4.62 -9.14
C LEU A 9 -20.76 4.55 -7.75
N HIS A 10 -19.96 4.75 -6.71
CA HIS A 10 -20.40 4.98 -5.34
C HIS A 10 -19.93 6.37 -4.91
N PRO A 11 -20.80 7.41 -5.02
CA PRO A 11 -20.44 8.77 -4.67
C PRO A 11 -19.79 8.86 -3.28
N GLY A 12 -18.69 9.59 -3.17
CA GLY A 12 -18.00 9.75 -1.87
C GLY A 12 -17.13 8.58 -1.44
N ARG A 13 -17.17 7.43 -2.15
CA ARG A 13 -16.64 6.18 -1.62
C ARG A 13 -15.80 5.37 -2.60
N ALA A 14 -16.26 5.13 -3.83
CA ALA A 14 -15.57 4.22 -4.74
C ALA A 14 -15.99 4.36 -6.21
N LEU A 15 -15.15 3.85 -7.10
CA LEU A 15 -15.49 3.48 -8.47
C LEU A 15 -15.19 1.99 -8.68
N GLY A 16 -16.21 1.14 -8.60
CA GLY A 16 -16.06 -0.32 -8.59
C GLY A 16 -15.23 -0.76 -7.38
N PHE A 17 -14.14 -1.49 -7.63
CA PHE A 17 -13.21 -1.91 -6.57
C PHE A 17 -12.21 -0.82 -6.15
N LEU A 18 -12.18 0.33 -6.83
CA LEU A 18 -11.30 1.45 -6.52
C LEU A 18 -11.93 2.27 -5.38
N VAL A 19 -11.73 1.79 -4.14
CA VAL A 19 -12.31 2.39 -2.92
C VAL A 19 -11.36 3.45 -2.37
N LEU A 20 -11.90 4.65 -2.07
CA LEU A 20 -11.14 5.68 -1.38
C LEU A 20 -10.62 5.16 -0.04
N GLY A 21 -9.34 5.39 0.25
CA GLY A 21 -8.64 4.82 1.40
C GLY A 21 -7.97 3.46 1.13
N ALA A 22 -8.17 2.84 -0.04
CA ALA A 22 -7.39 1.65 -0.42
C ALA A 22 -5.90 2.02 -0.55
N SER A 23 -5.01 1.09 -0.18
CA SER A 23 -3.57 1.32 -0.29
C SER A 23 -3.10 1.23 -1.74
N LEU A 24 -2.07 2.00 -2.10
CA LEU A 24 -1.40 1.92 -3.40
C LEU A 24 -0.94 0.49 -3.71
N HIS A 25 -0.46 -0.21 -2.68
CA HIS A 25 -0.04 -1.60 -2.80
C HIS A 25 -1.21 -2.50 -3.24
N ASP A 26 -2.33 -2.50 -2.51
CA ASP A 26 -3.51 -3.31 -2.85
C ASP A 26 -4.07 -2.96 -4.24
N VAL A 27 -4.20 -1.67 -4.57
CA VAL A 27 -4.71 -1.25 -5.88
C VAL A 27 -3.82 -1.74 -7.02
N LEU A 28 -2.48 -1.57 -6.91
CA LEU A 28 -1.55 -2.06 -7.93
C LEU A 28 -1.58 -3.58 -8.03
N THR A 29 -1.63 -4.30 -6.91
CA THR A 29 -1.68 -5.77 -6.89
C THR A 29 -2.92 -6.28 -7.63
N ARG A 30 -4.10 -5.69 -7.38
CA ARG A 30 -5.34 -6.06 -8.09
C ARG A 30 -5.30 -5.74 -9.57
N LEU A 31 -4.78 -4.57 -9.95
CA LEU A 31 -4.69 -4.18 -11.36
C LEU A 31 -3.73 -5.10 -12.12
N LYS A 32 -2.57 -5.44 -11.53
CA LYS A 32 -1.58 -6.36 -12.10
C LYS A 32 -2.11 -7.78 -12.26
N ALA A 33 -3.06 -8.19 -11.43
CA ALA A 33 -3.71 -9.50 -11.51
C ALA A 33 -4.64 -9.65 -12.74
N GLU A 34 -5.06 -8.55 -13.38
CA GLU A 34 -5.94 -8.56 -14.55
C GLU A 34 -5.30 -7.84 -15.76
N PRO A 35 -4.15 -8.32 -16.30
CA PRO A 35 -3.40 -7.61 -17.34
C PRO A 35 -4.17 -7.46 -18.67
N GLN A 36 -5.12 -8.35 -18.95
CA GLN A 36 -5.98 -8.24 -20.14
C GLN A 36 -6.97 -7.06 -20.04
N ARG A 37 -7.40 -6.72 -18.83
CA ARG A 37 -8.32 -5.61 -18.54
C ARG A 37 -7.57 -4.31 -18.28
N PHE A 38 -6.38 -4.39 -17.70
CA PHE A 38 -5.50 -3.26 -17.39
C PHE A 38 -4.12 -3.44 -18.06
N PRO A 39 -4.04 -3.31 -19.40
CA PRO A 39 -2.82 -3.63 -20.15
C PRO A 39 -1.69 -2.63 -19.97
N LYS A 40 -1.96 -1.44 -19.43
CA LYS A 40 -0.97 -0.38 -19.24
C LYS A 40 -1.23 0.40 -17.96
N LEU A 41 -0.17 0.53 -17.15
CA LEU A 41 -0.16 1.22 -15.86
C LEU A 41 0.97 2.26 -15.87
N ASP A 42 0.60 3.54 -15.90
CA ASP A 42 1.56 4.64 -15.90
C ASP A 42 1.65 5.23 -14.48
N LEU A 43 2.77 5.02 -13.80
CA LEU A 43 3.03 5.52 -12.45
C LEU A 43 3.88 6.79 -12.50
N MET A 44 3.38 7.88 -11.94
CA MET A 44 4.05 9.17 -11.85
C MET A 44 4.25 9.55 -10.38
N HIS A 45 5.47 9.97 -10.04
CA HIS A 45 5.85 10.42 -8.70
C HIS A 45 6.93 11.50 -8.79
N THR A 46 7.06 12.30 -7.74
CA THR A 46 8.11 13.32 -7.62
C THR A 46 9.37 12.71 -7.03
N PRO A 47 10.51 12.65 -7.76
CA PRO A 47 11.72 11.99 -7.25
C PRO A 47 12.40 12.72 -6.09
N SER A 48 12.13 14.01 -5.89
CA SER A 48 12.75 14.80 -4.82
C SER A 48 12.14 14.53 -3.44
N ASP A 49 10.85 14.19 -3.39
CA ASP A 49 10.17 13.82 -2.14
C ASP A 49 9.09 12.74 -2.39
N PRO A 50 9.52 11.50 -2.73
CA PRO A 50 8.62 10.44 -3.22
C PRO A 50 7.68 9.88 -2.16
N VAL A 51 7.85 10.26 -0.89
CA VAL A 51 7.03 9.81 0.25
C VAL A 51 6.15 10.90 0.85
N LYS A 52 6.30 12.17 0.43
CA LYS A 52 5.41 13.26 0.86
C LYS A 52 4.50 13.73 -0.26
N GLU A 53 5.00 13.76 -1.50
CA GLU A 53 4.21 14.17 -2.64
C GLU A 53 3.22 13.08 -3.08
N PRO A 54 2.04 13.46 -3.60
CA PRO A 54 1.07 12.50 -4.11
C PRO A 54 1.63 11.62 -5.24
N VAL A 55 1.26 10.35 -5.23
CA VAL A 55 1.57 9.40 -6.30
C VAL A 55 0.38 9.31 -7.25
N VAL A 56 0.62 9.42 -8.56
CA VAL A 56 -0.43 9.36 -9.57
C VAL A 56 -0.30 8.07 -10.37
N LEU A 57 -1.39 7.30 -10.46
CA LEU A 57 -1.50 6.09 -11.26
C LEU A 57 -2.50 6.32 -12.39
N ALA A 58 -2.05 6.34 -13.63
CA ALA A 58 -2.90 6.46 -14.80
C ALA A 58 -3.10 5.12 -15.50
N LEU A 59 -4.33 4.85 -15.91
CA LEU A 59 -4.77 3.71 -16.70
C LEU A 59 -5.20 4.23 -18.09
N PRO A 60 -4.26 4.56 -18.99
CA PRO A 60 -4.58 5.23 -20.26
C PRO A 60 -5.48 4.39 -21.18
N ALA A 61 -5.42 3.06 -21.07
CA ALA A 61 -6.28 2.14 -21.81
C ALA A 61 -7.74 2.11 -21.29
N ASN A 62 -7.95 2.53 -20.04
CA ASN A 62 -9.25 2.50 -19.37
C ASN A 62 -9.85 3.90 -19.16
N GLY A 63 -9.08 4.96 -19.43
CA GLY A 63 -9.53 6.34 -19.26
C GLY A 63 -9.71 6.75 -17.80
N VAL A 64 -8.95 6.13 -16.88
CA VAL A 64 -9.04 6.38 -15.44
C VAL A 64 -7.67 6.80 -14.90
N ARG A 65 -7.67 7.74 -13.96
CA ARG A 65 -6.50 8.19 -13.21
C ARG A 65 -6.82 8.16 -11.73
N MET A 66 -5.86 7.74 -10.91
CA MET A 66 -5.97 7.66 -9.47
C MET A 66 -4.86 8.48 -8.85
N ARG A 67 -5.13 9.11 -7.70
CA ARG A 67 -4.13 9.84 -6.93
C ARG A 67 -4.13 9.34 -5.49
N PHE A 68 -2.93 9.06 -5.00
CA PHE A 68 -2.66 8.59 -3.65
C PHE A 68 -1.93 9.68 -2.88
N ASP A 69 -2.20 9.85 -1.58
CA ASP A 69 -1.36 10.73 -0.76
C ASP A 69 0.06 10.15 -0.63
N GLY A 70 1.05 11.01 -0.37
CA GLY A 70 2.44 10.56 -0.21
C GLY A 70 2.63 9.68 1.03
N PRO A 71 2.33 10.17 2.25
CA PRO A 71 2.68 9.47 3.47
C PRO A 71 1.94 8.14 3.63
N GLU A 72 0.61 8.10 3.58
CA GLU A 72 -0.10 6.84 3.83
C GLU A 72 -0.26 5.98 2.57
N GLN A 73 0.05 6.54 1.40
CA GLN A 73 -0.18 5.92 0.09
C GLN A 73 -1.62 5.41 -0.06
N ARG A 74 -2.59 6.24 0.32
CA ARG A 74 -4.03 5.93 0.29
C ARG A 74 -4.68 6.62 -0.87
N LEU A 75 -5.57 5.90 -1.57
CA LEU A 75 -6.34 6.43 -2.67
C LEU A 75 -7.22 7.59 -2.18
N ARG A 76 -6.97 8.81 -2.68
CA ARG A 76 -7.71 10.03 -2.32
C ARG A 76 -8.66 10.49 -3.41
N LEU A 77 -8.32 10.22 -4.66
CA LEU A 77 -9.05 10.70 -5.82
C LEU A 77 -9.07 9.65 -6.92
N VAL A 78 -10.24 9.38 -7.48
CA VAL A 78 -10.41 8.64 -8.74
C VAL A 78 -11.00 9.58 -9.79
N GLU A 79 -10.32 9.73 -10.91
CA GLU A 79 -10.74 10.57 -12.02
C GLU A 79 -10.99 9.72 -13.26
N VAL A 80 -12.09 9.99 -13.94
CA VAL A 80 -12.38 9.46 -15.26
C VAL A 80 -12.03 10.56 -16.25
N THR A 81 -10.99 10.32 -17.03
CA THR A 81 -10.41 11.28 -17.98
C THR A 81 -10.84 11.03 -19.42
N ASP A 82 -11.39 9.85 -19.72
CA ASP A 82 -11.88 9.47 -21.04
C ASP A 82 -13.09 8.54 -20.87
N PHE A 83 -14.29 9.04 -21.16
CA PHE A 83 -15.54 8.31 -20.94
C PHE A 83 -15.80 7.20 -21.96
N THR A 84 -15.03 7.11 -23.04
CA THR A 84 -15.20 6.08 -24.07
C THR A 84 -14.48 4.76 -23.78
N LYS A 85 -13.56 4.79 -22.80
CA LYS A 85 -12.67 3.66 -22.45
C LYS A 85 -13.13 2.87 -21.23
N ASN A 86 -14.28 3.22 -20.67
CA ASN A 86 -14.88 2.58 -19.51
C ASN A 86 -16.39 2.54 -19.64
N HIS A 87 -17.01 1.71 -18.80
CA HIS A 87 -18.44 1.63 -18.64
C HIS A 87 -18.79 1.93 -17.19
N ILE A 88 -19.31 3.12 -16.93
CA ILE A 88 -19.63 3.56 -15.57
C ILE A 88 -21.13 3.65 -15.44
N PHE A 89 -21.66 3.04 -14.39
CA PHE A 89 -23.08 3.04 -14.08
C PHE A 89 -23.32 3.36 -12.61
N LEU A 90 -24.51 3.84 -12.29
CA LEU A 90 -24.97 4.11 -10.94
C LEU A 90 -26.17 3.22 -10.64
N LYS A 91 -26.14 2.55 -9.48
CA LYS A 91 -27.30 1.82 -8.93
C LYS A 91 -27.92 2.62 -7.79
N PRO A 92 -28.85 3.54 -8.07
CA PRO A 92 -29.69 4.14 -7.03
C PRO A 92 -30.52 3.09 -6.28
N ALA A 93 -31.04 3.47 -5.11
CA ALA A 93 -31.86 2.62 -4.23
C ALA A 93 -33.15 2.05 -4.86
N ASN A 94 -33.52 2.48 -6.07
CA ASN A 94 -34.66 1.94 -6.82
C ASN A 94 -34.25 0.82 -7.81
N ASP A 95 -33.04 0.26 -7.66
CA ASP A 95 -32.46 -0.86 -8.41
C ASP A 95 -32.38 -0.72 -9.94
N LYS A 96 -32.78 0.43 -10.50
CA LYS A 96 -32.62 0.69 -11.93
C LYS A 96 -31.23 1.25 -12.21
N GLU A 97 -30.42 0.45 -12.88
CA GLU A 97 -29.10 0.86 -13.35
C GLU A 97 -29.20 2.06 -14.29
N ARG A 98 -28.35 3.05 -14.07
CA ARG A 98 -28.24 4.25 -14.89
C ARG A 98 -26.83 4.36 -15.41
N ASP A 99 -26.65 4.25 -16.71
CA ASP A 99 -25.34 4.41 -17.32
C ASP A 99 -24.95 5.89 -17.39
N LEU A 100 -23.69 6.18 -17.09
CA LEU A 100 -23.11 7.51 -17.29
C LEU A 100 -23.06 7.85 -18.78
N VAL A 101 -22.61 6.90 -19.59
CA VAL A 101 -22.62 6.96 -21.06
C VAL A 101 -23.32 5.70 -21.57
N ARG A 102 -24.29 5.85 -22.48
CA ARG A 102 -25.02 4.70 -23.02
C ARG A 102 -24.08 3.78 -23.80
N PRO A 103 -24.13 2.46 -23.58
CA PRO A 103 -23.37 1.50 -24.38
C PRO A 103 -23.78 1.56 -25.87
N PRO A 104 -22.82 1.39 -26.80
CA PRO A 104 -23.11 1.38 -28.25
C PRO A 104 -24.14 0.31 -28.65
N ALA A 105 -24.17 -0.84 -27.95
CA ALA A 105 -25.10 -1.94 -28.21
C ALA A 105 -26.56 -1.58 -27.90
N ALA A 106 -26.81 -0.75 -26.88
CA ALA A 106 -28.16 -0.29 -26.52
C ALA A 106 -28.66 0.85 -27.42
N ALA A 107 -27.79 1.41 -28.28
CA ALA A 107 -28.15 2.46 -29.24
C ALA A 107 -28.72 1.88 -30.55
N GLN A 108 -28.73 0.56 -30.75
CA GLN A 108 -29.22 -0.09 -31.98
C GLN A 108 -30.76 -0.10 -32.09
N ASP A 109 -31.50 0.00 -30.99
CA ASP A 109 -32.97 0.04 -30.98
C ASP A 109 -33.58 1.45 -31.15
N ALA A 110 -32.74 2.47 -31.40
CA ALA A 110 -33.20 3.84 -31.64
C ALA A 110 -33.09 4.20 -33.14
N PRO A 111 -34.10 4.88 -33.74
CA PRO A 111 -34.03 5.27 -35.14
C PRO A 111 -32.93 6.32 -35.32
N SER A 112 -31.89 5.96 -36.08
CA SER A 112 -30.73 6.76 -36.50
C SER A 112 -30.01 7.55 -35.38
N PRO A 113 -28.77 7.20 -34.99
CA PRO A 113 -27.98 8.11 -34.16
C PRO A 113 -27.71 9.39 -34.96
N PRO A 114 -27.95 10.59 -34.39
CA PRO A 114 -27.48 11.82 -35.03
C PRO A 114 -25.96 11.75 -35.22
N PRO A 115 -25.39 12.37 -36.27
CA PRO A 115 -23.97 12.29 -36.62
C PRO A 115 -23.01 12.85 -35.55
N ASP A 116 -23.54 13.47 -34.50
CA ASP A 116 -22.82 13.99 -33.35
C ASP A 116 -23.05 13.11 -32.11
N THR A 117 -22.61 11.84 -32.15
CA THR A 117 -22.49 11.07 -30.90
C THR A 117 -21.33 11.65 -30.10
N THR A 118 -21.62 12.65 -29.28
CA THR A 118 -20.66 13.22 -28.32
C THR A 118 -20.05 12.10 -27.48
N ALA A 119 -18.72 12.01 -27.48
CA ALA A 119 -17.91 10.96 -26.85
C ALA A 119 -17.95 10.94 -25.30
N GLY A 120 -19.03 11.44 -24.67
CA GLY A 120 -19.15 11.53 -23.22
C GLY A 120 -20.54 11.94 -22.73
N PRO A 121 -20.74 12.00 -21.40
CA PRO A 121 -22.01 12.30 -20.77
C PRO A 121 -22.35 13.78 -20.96
N THR A 122 -23.52 14.10 -21.51
CA THR A 122 -23.96 15.50 -21.63
C THR A 122 -24.39 16.05 -20.27
N PHE A 123 -24.25 17.36 -20.07
CA PHE A 123 -24.72 18.06 -18.87
C PHE A 123 -26.20 17.75 -18.60
N ARG A 124 -27.04 17.75 -19.64
CA ARG A 124 -28.46 17.37 -19.51
C ARG A 124 -28.63 15.95 -18.97
N HIS A 125 -27.86 14.98 -19.45
CA HIS A 125 -27.94 13.60 -18.97
C HIS A 125 -27.48 13.49 -17.50
N ILE A 126 -26.36 14.14 -17.15
CA ILE A 126 -25.83 14.17 -15.79
C ILE A 126 -26.87 14.76 -14.83
N TYR A 127 -27.39 15.94 -15.17
CA TYR A 127 -28.29 16.73 -14.35
C TYR A 127 -29.72 16.18 -14.27
N GLN A 128 -30.27 15.63 -15.36
CA GLN A 128 -31.69 15.20 -15.38
C GLN A 128 -31.88 13.71 -15.13
N ARG A 129 -30.87 12.87 -15.43
CA ARG A 129 -31.04 11.41 -15.40
C ARG A 129 -30.05 10.69 -14.49
N PHE A 130 -28.79 11.06 -14.50
CA PHE A 130 -27.74 10.31 -13.82
C PHE A 130 -27.65 10.63 -12.32
N LEU A 131 -27.36 11.89 -11.93
CA LEU A 131 -27.24 12.29 -10.52
C LEU A 131 -28.40 13.15 -10.03
N GLY A 132 -29.01 13.94 -10.90
CA GLY A 132 -30.07 14.87 -10.54
C GLY A 132 -29.59 16.32 -10.43
N PRO A 133 -30.47 17.23 -9.98
CA PRO A 133 -30.13 18.62 -9.77
C PRO A 133 -29.14 18.78 -8.60
N THR A 134 -28.32 19.82 -8.66
CA THR A 134 -27.34 20.17 -7.63
C THR A 134 -27.20 21.69 -7.53
N TYR A 135 -26.49 22.16 -6.51
CA TYR A 135 -26.13 23.56 -6.36
C TYR A 135 -25.15 24.01 -7.44
N ASP A 136 -24.97 25.32 -7.55
CA ASP A 136 -23.99 25.88 -8.46
C ASP A 136 -22.57 25.38 -8.14
N GLY A 137 -21.77 25.28 -9.19
CA GLY A 137 -20.40 24.84 -9.14
C GLY A 137 -19.42 25.99 -8.95
N GLU A 138 -18.14 25.70 -9.14
CA GLU A 138 -17.07 26.67 -9.03
C GLU A 138 -16.40 26.90 -10.37
N TYR A 139 -16.22 28.17 -10.74
CA TYR A 139 -15.38 28.54 -11.87
C TYR A 139 -13.93 28.70 -11.42
N VAL A 140 -13.01 28.01 -12.10
CA VAL A 140 -11.56 28.09 -11.86
C VAL A 140 -10.92 28.85 -13.04
N PRO A 141 -10.62 30.16 -12.89
CA PRO A 141 -10.17 31.00 -14.00
C PRO A 141 -8.84 30.54 -14.61
N ASP A 142 -7.90 30.09 -13.78
CA ASP A 142 -6.54 29.72 -14.22
C ASP A 142 -6.53 28.50 -15.14
N ALA A 143 -7.48 27.59 -14.93
CA ALA A 143 -7.65 26.39 -15.74
C ALA A 143 -8.70 26.55 -16.85
N GLU A 144 -9.43 27.68 -16.89
CA GLU A 144 -10.59 27.90 -17.75
C GLU A 144 -11.60 26.73 -17.69
N VAL A 145 -11.95 26.32 -16.47
CA VAL A 145 -12.92 25.24 -16.24
C VAL A 145 -13.99 25.63 -15.24
N TYR A 146 -15.17 25.04 -15.38
CA TYR A 146 -16.26 25.10 -14.43
C TYR A 146 -16.47 23.72 -13.83
N VAL A 147 -16.35 23.61 -12.51
CA VAL A 147 -16.49 22.34 -11.78
C VAL A 147 -17.88 22.25 -11.17
N LEU A 148 -18.73 21.41 -11.75
CA LEU A 148 -20.03 21.08 -11.22
C LEU A 148 -19.88 20.05 -10.10
N SER A 149 -20.29 20.41 -8.88
CA SER A 149 -20.09 19.56 -7.70
C SER A 149 -21.37 18.87 -7.27
N TYR A 150 -21.22 17.62 -6.83
CA TYR A 150 -22.18 16.81 -6.09
C TYR A 150 -21.49 16.28 -4.82
N PRO A 151 -22.23 15.79 -3.81
CA PRO A 151 -21.62 15.08 -2.69
C PRO A 151 -20.78 13.89 -3.17
N GLY A 152 -19.47 14.02 -3.00
CA GLY A 152 -18.45 13.02 -3.34
C GLY A 152 -18.21 12.76 -4.83
N VAL A 153 -18.78 13.56 -5.74
CA VAL A 153 -18.56 13.46 -7.20
C VAL A 153 -18.52 14.86 -7.82
N ALA A 154 -17.62 15.10 -8.77
CA ALA A 154 -17.57 16.36 -9.50
C ALA A 154 -17.35 16.15 -10.99
N PHE A 155 -17.89 17.03 -11.82
CA PHE A 155 -17.68 17.05 -13.26
C PHE A 155 -17.02 18.36 -13.67
N THR A 156 -15.90 18.27 -14.39
CA THR A 156 -15.14 19.44 -14.82
C THR A 156 -15.48 19.75 -16.27
N PHE A 157 -16.13 20.87 -16.54
CA PHE A 157 -16.48 21.33 -17.87
C PHE A 157 -15.49 22.40 -18.35
N PRO A 158 -15.08 22.40 -19.63
CA PRO A 158 -14.32 23.51 -20.19
C PRO A 158 -15.18 24.78 -20.24
N MET A 159 -14.67 25.91 -19.75
CA MET A 159 -15.38 27.20 -19.73
C MET A 159 -14.42 28.37 -19.84
N LYS A 160 -14.47 29.11 -20.94
CA LYS A 160 -13.61 30.29 -21.13
C LYS A 160 -14.07 31.43 -20.24
N LYS A 161 -13.13 32.29 -19.84
CA LYS A 161 -13.40 33.42 -18.94
C LYS A 161 -14.50 34.36 -19.42
N LYS A 162 -14.63 34.53 -20.74
CA LYS A 162 -15.65 35.38 -21.37
C LYS A 162 -17.08 34.81 -21.30
N ASP A 163 -17.21 33.50 -21.16
CA ASP A 163 -18.50 32.80 -21.19
C ASP A 163 -19.06 32.66 -19.77
N TYR A 164 -18.20 32.76 -18.75
CA TYR A 164 -18.57 32.72 -17.34
C TYR A 164 -19.20 34.04 -16.85
N SER A 165 -20.22 33.93 -16.00
CA SER A 165 -20.84 35.05 -15.28
C SER A 165 -21.38 34.57 -13.94
N ALA A 166 -20.93 35.18 -12.84
CA ALA A 166 -21.33 34.79 -11.48
C ALA A 166 -22.82 35.02 -11.16
N SER A 167 -23.52 35.82 -11.97
CA SER A 167 -24.95 36.08 -11.79
C SER A 167 -25.86 35.07 -12.50
N LYS A 168 -25.29 34.16 -13.30
CA LYS A 168 -26.03 33.13 -14.03
C LYS A 168 -26.02 31.83 -13.23
N ASP A 169 -27.15 31.12 -13.24
CA ASP A 169 -27.26 29.78 -12.68
C ASP A 169 -26.55 28.73 -13.55
N VAL A 170 -26.28 27.55 -12.99
CA VAL A 170 -25.60 26.46 -13.71
C VAL A 170 -26.30 26.06 -15.02
N VAL A 171 -27.63 26.08 -15.06
CA VAL A 171 -28.41 25.68 -16.25
C VAL A 171 -28.26 26.71 -17.38
N SER A 172 -28.10 27.99 -17.05
CA SER A 172 -27.79 29.03 -18.04
C SER A 172 -26.31 29.07 -18.42
N LEU A 173 -25.42 28.63 -17.54
CA LEU A 173 -23.97 28.59 -17.78
C LEU A 173 -23.55 27.39 -18.65
N LEU A 174 -24.11 26.21 -18.41
CA LEU A 174 -23.77 24.99 -19.11
C LEU A 174 -24.84 24.62 -20.14
N HIS A 175 -24.45 24.60 -21.42
CA HIS A 175 -25.34 24.15 -22.48
C HIS A 175 -25.79 22.70 -22.25
N SER A 176 -27.02 22.34 -22.64
CA SER A 176 -27.56 20.99 -22.42
C SER A 176 -26.71 19.87 -23.04
N THR A 177 -25.96 20.17 -24.10
CA THR A 177 -25.07 19.25 -24.82
C THR A 177 -23.60 19.37 -24.39
N ALA A 178 -23.27 20.25 -23.43
CA ALA A 178 -21.91 20.37 -22.92
C ALA A 178 -21.44 19.03 -22.33
N VAL A 179 -20.21 18.64 -22.63
CA VAL A 179 -19.60 17.39 -22.15
C VAL A 179 -18.43 17.78 -21.23
N PRO A 180 -18.30 17.15 -20.05
CA PRO A 180 -17.19 17.42 -19.16
C PRO A 180 -15.90 16.81 -19.72
N ASN A 181 -14.77 17.42 -19.36
CA ASN A 181 -13.43 16.87 -19.61
C ASN A 181 -13.12 15.70 -18.68
N SER A 182 -13.70 15.70 -17.47
CA SER A 182 -13.46 14.64 -16.49
C SER A 182 -14.58 14.53 -15.45
N MET A 183 -14.65 13.36 -14.82
CA MET A 183 -15.43 13.12 -13.60
C MET A 183 -14.49 12.71 -12.47
N ALA A 184 -14.61 13.33 -11.30
CA ALA A 184 -13.85 13.01 -10.09
C ALA A 184 -14.75 12.34 -9.05
N VAL A 185 -14.21 11.35 -8.35
CA VAL A 185 -14.79 10.72 -7.15
C VAL A 185 -13.84 10.98 -5.98
N PHE A 186 -14.36 11.60 -4.92
CA PHE A 186 -13.59 12.10 -3.79
C PHE A 186 -14.40 11.99 -2.48
N SER A 187 -13.75 12.11 -1.32
CA SER A 187 -14.45 12.18 -0.02
C SER A 187 -14.83 13.63 0.30
N GLY A 188 -16.09 13.86 0.68
CA GLY A 188 -16.60 15.18 1.08
C GLY A 188 -17.89 15.60 0.37
N ASP A 189 -18.52 16.65 0.88
CA ASP A 189 -19.84 17.10 0.43
C ASP A 189 -19.79 18.00 -0.82
N SER A 190 -18.65 18.64 -1.06
CA SER A 190 -18.43 19.48 -2.24
C SER A 190 -16.96 19.47 -2.67
N TRP A 191 -16.72 19.66 -3.97
CA TRP A 191 -15.38 19.73 -4.55
C TRP A 191 -14.55 20.85 -3.94
N THR A 192 -15.15 22.03 -3.77
CA THR A 192 -14.47 23.21 -3.24
C THR A 192 -13.88 22.96 -1.86
N GLN A 193 -14.69 22.41 -0.94
CA GLN A 193 -14.24 22.07 0.41
C GLN A 193 -13.28 20.88 0.43
N ALA A 194 -13.56 19.85 -0.36
CA ALA A 194 -12.76 18.63 -0.35
C ALA A 194 -11.31 18.87 -0.80
N ARG A 195 -11.04 19.77 -1.75
CA ARG A 195 -9.67 20.03 -2.23
C ARG A 195 -8.71 20.47 -1.12
N ASP A 196 -9.21 21.17 -0.09
CA ASP A 196 -8.39 21.68 1.00
C ASP A 196 -8.02 20.58 2.00
N THR A 197 -8.88 19.56 2.17
CA THR A 197 -8.71 18.51 3.18
C THR A 197 -8.40 17.12 2.62
N MET A 198 -8.60 16.88 1.32
CA MET A 198 -8.55 15.56 0.66
C MET A 198 -7.26 14.77 0.95
N TRP A 199 -6.13 15.46 1.07
CA TRP A 199 -4.82 14.85 1.28
C TRP A 199 -4.52 14.53 2.74
N THR A 200 -5.22 15.15 3.68
CA THR A 200 -4.96 15.05 5.13
C THR A 200 -6.10 14.42 5.92
N GLU A 201 -7.31 14.38 5.37
CA GLU A 201 -8.49 13.81 6.00
C GLU A 201 -8.29 12.32 6.33
N ILE A 202 -8.79 11.87 7.48
CA ILE A 202 -8.79 10.45 7.82
C ILE A 202 -10.02 9.81 7.16
N LEU A 203 -9.79 9.06 6.07
CA LEU A 203 -10.86 8.38 5.36
C LEU A 203 -11.44 7.21 6.19
N PRO A 204 -12.75 6.90 6.08
CA PRO A 204 -13.33 5.75 6.77
C PRO A 204 -12.70 4.43 6.33
N SER A 205 -12.70 3.44 7.20
CA SER A 205 -12.16 2.10 6.91
C SER A 205 -12.76 1.51 5.63
N VAL A 206 -11.89 0.97 4.77
CA VAL A 206 -12.30 0.29 3.52
C VAL A 206 -13.21 -0.91 3.82
N LYS A 207 -13.09 -1.53 5.01
CA LYS A 207 -13.96 -2.63 5.45
C LYS A 207 -15.42 -2.23 5.66
N THR A 208 -15.68 -0.94 5.91
CA THR A 208 -17.07 -0.44 6.03
C THR A 208 -17.77 -0.36 4.67
N PHE A 209 -17.05 -0.53 3.57
CA PHE A 209 -17.62 -0.56 2.23
C PHE A 209 -18.21 -1.93 1.92
N ALA A 210 -19.50 -2.09 2.23
CA ALA A 210 -20.25 -3.34 2.10
C ALA A 210 -20.10 -4.08 0.75
N PRO A 211 -20.03 -3.42 -0.43
CA PRO A 211 -19.83 -4.13 -1.70
C PRO A 211 -18.52 -4.92 -1.79
N LEU A 212 -17.49 -4.56 -1.00
CA LEU A 212 -16.21 -5.26 -0.95
C LEU A 212 -16.05 -6.13 0.31
N ALA A 213 -16.84 -5.89 1.36
CA ALA A 213 -16.84 -6.69 2.59
C ALA A 213 -17.57 -8.03 2.37
N LYS A 214 -16.99 -8.92 1.56
CA LYS A 214 -17.48 -10.30 1.42
C LYS A 214 -16.82 -11.19 2.48
N GLY A 215 -17.61 -11.72 3.41
CA GLY A 215 -17.19 -12.75 4.37
C GLY A 215 -17.41 -12.37 5.83
N LYS A 216 -17.56 -13.40 6.69
CA LYS A 216 -17.57 -13.27 8.16
C LYS A 216 -16.16 -13.26 8.75
N ASP A 217 -15.11 -13.19 7.93
CA ASP A 217 -13.74 -13.20 8.40
C ASP A 217 -13.40 -11.87 9.08
N VAL A 218 -13.28 -11.92 10.41
CA VAL A 218 -12.82 -10.81 11.23
C VAL A 218 -11.31 -10.70 11.06
N CYS A 219 -10.88 -10.08 9.96
CA CYS A 219 -9.49 -9.72 9.78
C CYS A 219 -9.16 -8.52 10.69
N PRO A 220 -8.03 -8.53 11.44
CA PRO A 220 -7.60 -7.40 12.26
C PRO A 220 -7.51 -6.10 11.47
N ASP A 221 -7.73 -4.97 12.14
CA ASP A 221 -7.53 -3.65 11.51
C ASP A 221 -6.07 -3.43 11.15
N GLU A 222 -5.85 -2.65 10.09
CA GLU A 222 -4.52 -2.42 9.55
C GLU A 222 -3.61 -1.75 10.59
N VAL A 223 -2.33 -2.09 10.53
CA VAL A 223 -1.30 -1.36 11.27
C VAL A 223 -1.04 -0.03 10.57
N SER A 224 -1.23 1.06 11.32
CA SER A 224 -1.03 2.45 10.86
C SER A 224 0.36 2.98 11.20
N LEU A 225 0.93 2.56 12.33
CA LEU A 225 2.21 3.07 12.85
C LEU A 225 2.89 2.00 13.71
N VAL A 226 4.19 1.82 13.53
CA VAL A 226 5.07 1.05 14.42
C VAL A 226 5.96 2.01 15.21
N ARG A 227 5.75 2.09 16.52
CA ARG A 227 6.56 2.89 17.43
C ARG A 227 7.66 2.03 18.06
N ILE A 228 8.89 2.48 17.90
CA ILE A 228 10.10 1.79 18.36
C ILE A 228 10.56 2.43 19.67
N HIS A 229 10.49 1.66 20.76
CA HIS A 229 10.81 2.14 22.11
C HIS A 229 12.22 1.77 22.59
N GLY A 230 12.97 0.99 21.81
CA GLY A 230 14.29 0.48 22.20
C GLY A 230 14.22 -0.83 23.01
N GLY A 231 15.37 -1.49 23.21
CA GLY A 231 15.46 -2.74 23.98
C GLY A 231 14.56 -3.87 23.45
N GLY A 232 14.36 -3.94 22.12
CA GLY A 232 13.48 -4.92 21.48
C GLY A 232 11.98 -4.68 21.64
N LYS A 233 11.54 -3.55 22.22
CA LYS A 233 10.12 -3.24 22.45
C LYS A 233 9.53 -2.41 21.31
N LEU A 234 8.46 -2.93 20.71
CA LEU A 234 7.76 -2.35 19.57
C LEU A 234 6.27 -2.25 19.90
N GLN A 235 5.65 -1.11 19.62
CA GLN A 235 4.23 -0.90 19.80
C GLN A 235 3.56 -0.61 18.45
N LEU A 236 2.57 -1.42 18.08
CA LEU A 236 1.90 -1.36 16.78
C LEU A 236 0.49 -0.81 16.97
N PHE A 237 0.17 0.29 16.30
CA PHE A 237 -1.10 1.00 16.41
C PHE A 237 -2.04 0.62 15.27
N ARG A 238 -3.26 0.18 15.61
CA ARG A 238 -4.29 -0.16 14.64
C ARG A 238 -4.99 1.10 14.14
N LYS A 239 -5.16 1.25 12.84
CA LYS A 239 -5.87 2.39 12.26
C LYS A 239 -7.35 2.36 12.65
N TRP A 240 -7.97 3.54 12.70
CA TRP A 240 -9.40 3.74 13.01
C TRP A 240 -9.83 3.28 14.41
N THR A 241 -8.88 2.87 15.26
CA THR A 241 -9.13 2.45 16.63
C THR A 241 -8.12 3.10 17.56
N SER A 242 -8.40 3.10 18.86
CA SER A 242 -7.43 3.43 19.90
C SER A 242 -6.62 2.21 20.36
N SER A 243 -6.70 1.09 19.62
CA SER A 243 -6.05 -0.17 19.99
C SER A 243 -4.59 -0.19 19.52
N SER A 244 -3.74 -0.75 20.37
CA SER A 244 -2.35 -1.06 20.04
C SER A 244 -1.95 -2.35 20.74
N PHE A 245 -0.98 -3.06 20.18
CA PHE A 245 -0.39 -4.25 20.79
C PHE A 245 1.14 -4.18 20.71
N TRP A 246 1.79 -5.02 21.50
CA TRP A 246 3.24 -5.02 21.63
C TRP A 246 3.85 -6.24 20.93
N ILE A 247 4.97 -6.01 20.27
CA ILE A 247 5.91 -7.05 19.90
C ILE A 247 7.18 -6.80 20.71
N THR A 248 7.56 -7.78 21.53
CA THR A 248 8.81 -7.79 22.29
C THR A 248 9.74 -8.81 21.66
N LEU A 249 10.79 -8.33 21.00
CA LEU A 249 11.76 -9.18 20.34
C LEU A 249 12.48 -10.06 21.38
N GLY A 250 12.51 -11.37 21.12
CA GLY A 250 13.00 -12.39 22.05
C GLY A 250 11.92 -13.06 22.88
N GLU A 251 10.73 -12.48 22.93
CA GLU A 251 9.65 -12.96 23.80
C GLU A 251 8.39 -13.29 23.00
N THR A 252 7.96 -12.45 22.06
CA THR A 252 6.70 -12.67 21.35
C THR A 252 6.73 -13.96 20.53
N THR A 253 5.79 -14.87 20.77
CA THR A 253 5.74 -16.17 20.08
C THR A 253 5.03 -16.09 18.73
N PRO A 254 5.26 -17.06 17.83
CA PRO A 254 4.53 -17.16 16.57
C PRO A 254 3.00 -17.21 16.75
N GLN A 255 2.52 -17.89 17.80
CA GLN A 255 1.09 -17.98 18.10
C GLN A 255 0.52 -16.60 18.50
N GLN A 256 1.27 -15.82 19.27
CA GLN A 256 0.88 -14.45 19.62
C GLN A 256 0.88 -13.54 18.38
N LEU A 257 1.88 -13.67 17.50
CA LEU A 257 1.90 -12.94 16.23
C LEU A 257 0.65 -13.24 15.40
N VAL A 258 0.31 -14.52 15.20
CA VAL A 258 -0.85 -14.93 14.42
C VAL A 258 -2.16 -14.50 15.08
N ALA A 259 -2.25 -14.52 16.41
CA ALA A 259 -3.42 -14.05 17.14
C ALA A 259 -3.67 -12.55 16.95
N GLU A 260 -2.62 -11.73 16.91
CA GLU A 260 -2.74 -10.27 16.79
C GLU A 260 -2.78 -9.75 15.34
N LEU A 261 -2.04 -10.41 14.44
CA LEU A 261 -1.84 -9.98 13.05
C LEU A 261 -2.67 -10.78 12.04
N GLY A 262 -3.18 -11.95 12.43
CA GLY A 262 -3.66 -12.96 11.50
C GLY A 262 -2.51 -13.80 10.90
N PRO A 263 -2.84 -14.78 10.06
CA PRO A 263 -1.83 -15.59 9.38
C PRO A 263 -0.95 -14.73 8.46
N PRO A 264 0.35 -15.03 8.32
CA PRO A 264 1.21 -14.34 7.37
C PRO A 264 0.79 -14.63 5.93
N ASP A 265 1.05 -13.67 5.03
CA ASP A 265 0.77 -13.83 3.59
C ASP A 265 1.67 -14.90 2.95
N ALA A 266 2.92 -15.01 3.43
CA ALA A 266 3.84 -16.06 3.05
C ALA A 266 4.84 -16.40 4.16
N ILE A 267 5.28 -17.65 4.23
CA ILE A 267 6.34 -18.10 5.15
C ILE A 267 7.57 -18.50 4.34
N TYR A 268 8.70 -17.83 4.58
CA TYR A 268 9.97 -18.16 3.95
C TYR A 268 10.93 -18.82 4.94
N ARG A 269 11.41 -20.03 4.66
CA ARG A 269 12.32 -20.79 5.52
C ARG A 269 13.75 -20.65 5.03
N LYS A 270 14.65 -20.15 5.89
CA LYS A 270 16.03 -19.79 5.51
C LYS A 270 16.88 -20.98 5.07
N ASN A 271 16.58 -22.18 5.57
CA ASN A 271 17.32 -23.41 5.28
C ASN A 271 16.55 -24.42 4.42
N ASP A 272 15.50 -23.99 3.71
CA ASP A 272 14.72 -24.87 2.83
C ASP A 272 15.37 -25.01 1.44
N GLN A 273 16.63 -25.47 1.40
CA GLN A 273 17.31 -25.87 0.17
C GLN A 273 16.95 -27.29 -0.30
N ARG A 274 15.99 -27.96 0.35
CA ARG A 274 15.60 -29.34 0.02
C ARG A 274 15.09 -29.47 -1.42
N MET A 275 14.44 -28.45 -1.98
CA MET A 275 14.03 -28.43 -3.39
C MET A 275 15.19 -28.38 -4.39
N TYR A 276 16.36 -27.84 -4.01
CA TYR A 276 17.52 -27.76 -4.90
C TYR A 276 18.22 -29.13 -5.05
N ILE A 277 18.25 -29.92 -3.96
CA ILE A 277 18.88 -31.25 -3.95
C ILE A 277 18.00 -32.27 -4.70
N HIS A 278 16.67 -32.16 -4.64
CA HIS A 278 15.77 -33.06 -5.39
C HIS A 278 15.75 -32.78 -6.90
N LYS A 279 15.93 -31.54 -7.36
CA LYS A 279 16.08 -31.23 -8.80
C LYS A 279 17.38 -31.79 -9.39
N LEU A 280 18.49 -31.75 -8.64
CA LEU A 280 19.76 -32.37 -9.06
C LEU A 280 19.66 -33.89 -9.10
N ARG A 281 18.94 -34.51 -8.14
CA ARG A 281 18.79 -35.98 -8.08
C ARG A 281 17.85 -36.54 -9.14
N ALA A 282 16.79 -35.80 -9.50
CA ALA A 282 15.88 -36.18 -10.58
C ALA A 282 16.57 -36.08 -11.95
N ALA A 283 17.41 -35.06 -12.17
CA ALA A 283 18.21 -34.92 -13.39
C ALA A 283 19.30 -36.01 -13.53
N SER A 284 19.81 -36.54 -12.41
CA SER A 284 20.80 -37.63 -12.43
C SER A 284 20.22 -39.03 -12.71
N ASN A 285 18.90 -39.20 -12.69
CA ASN A 285 18.25 -40.49 -12.95
C ASN A 285 17.73 -40.68 -14.38
N THR A 286 17.87 -39.68 -15.25
CA THR A 286 17.68 -39.85 -16.70
C THR A 286 19.03 -40.06 -17.37
N MET A 287 19.39 -41.32 -17.60
CA MET A 287 20.49 -41.71 -18.47
C MET A 287 20.23 -41.22 -19.91
N ALA A 288 20.70 -40.02 -20.23
CA ALA A 288 20.97 -39.58 -21.59
C ALA A 288 22.33 -38.90 -21.60
N ARG A 289 23.31 -39.54 -22.25
CA ARG A 289 24.66 -38.98 -22.44
C ARG A 289 24.58 -37.66 -23.21
N PRO A 290 25.09 -36.53 -22.71
CA PRO A 290 25.34 -35.38 -23.56
C PRO A 290 26.66 -35.59 -24.30
N ASN A 291 26.66 -35.28 -25.59
CA ASN A 291 27.82 -35.28 -26.46
C ASN A 291 28.83 -34.21 -25.99
N GLY A 292 30.12 -34.54 -26.05
CA GLY A 292 31.21 -33.65 -25.67
C GLY A 292 31.43 -32.54 -26.70
N ALA A 293 30.67 -31.46 -26.59
CA ALA A 293 30.95 -30.18 -27.23
C ALA A 293 30.08 -29.09 -26.58
N ASP A 294 30.43 -28.65 -25.37
CA ASP A 294 30.20 -27.27 -24.89
C ASP A 294 30.72 -27.14 -23.45
N LEU A 295 32.02 -27.34 -23.28
CA LEU A 295 32.76 -26.77 -22.15
C LEU A 295 33.19 -25.36 -22.55
N LYS A 296 32.37 -24.35 -22.27
CA LYS A 296 32.82 -22.96 -22.17
C LYS A 296 31.83 -22.11 -21.37
N ARG A 297 32.41 -21.44 -20.36
CA ARG A 297 31.90 -20.33 -19.52
C ARG A 297 31.29 -20.71 -18.18
N GLN A 298 32.23 -20.88 -17.25
CA GLN A 298 32.13 -20.52 -15.85
C GLN A 298 32.01 -18.97 -15.72
N ASP A 299 31.37 -18.53 -14.63
CA ASP A 299 31.02 -17.16 -14.20
C ASP A 299 29.74 -16.55 -14.79
N ASP A 300 28.65 -16.63 -14.00
CA ASP A 300 27.87 -15.46 -13.60
C ASP A 300 27.02 -15.78 -12.35
N LEU A 301 27.47 -15.25 -11.20
CA LEU A 301 26.69 -15.11 -9.98
C LEU A 301 25.73 -13.93 -10.15
N THR A 302 24.56 -14.18 -10.73
CA THR A 302 23.42 -13.26 -10.62
C THR A 302 22.18 -14.06 -10.25
N ASP A 303 21.97 -14.16 -8.94
CA ASP A 303 20.74 -14.56 -8.28
C ASP A 303 19.60 -13.66 -8.78
N THR A 304 18.86 -14.15 -9.77
CA THR A 304 17.70 -13.46 -10.33
C THR A 304 16.45 -14.24 -9.93
N ASP A 305 15.71 -13.68 -8.98
CA ASP A 305 14.41 -14.19 -8.52
C ASP A 305 13.42 -14.15 -9.70
N GLN A 306 12.92 -15.33 -10.07
CA GLN A 306 11.89 -15.54 -11.11
C GLN A 306 10.78 -16.44 -10.53
N SER A 307 10.51 -16.34 -9.23
CA SER A 307 9.48 -17.14 -8.56
C SER A 307 8.45 -16.24 -7.91
N SER A 308 7.77 -15.46 -8.74
CA SER A 308 6.52 -14.77 -8.38
C SER A 308 5.57 -14.69 -9.59
N HIS A 309 5.39 -15.83 -10.28
CA HIS A 309 4.25 -16.05 -11.17
C HIS A 309 3.31 -17.08 -10.52
N PRO A 310 2.00 -16.80 -10.37
CA PRO A 310 1.04 -17.82 -10.00
C PRO A 310 0.95 -18.84 -11.15
N PRO A 311 0.89 -20.16 -10.87
CA PRO A 311 0.66 -21.14 -11.92
C PRO A 311 -0.74 -20.93 -12.50
N SER A 312 -0.80 -20.86 -13.82
CA SER A 312 -2.05 -20.83 -14.59
C SER A 312 -2.93 -22.01 -14.15
N ALA A 313 -4.21 -21.72 -13.95
CA ALA A 313 -5.21 -22.71 -13.59
C ALA A 313 -5.43 -23.66 -14.76
N ASP A 314 -4.89 -24.88 -14.68
CA ASP A 314 -5.32 -26.09 -15.37
C ASP A 314 -4.44 -27.26 -14.88
N GLU A 315 -4.80 -27.86 -13.74
CA GLU A 315 -4.50 -29.26 -13.38
C GLU A 315 -5.13 -29.55 -12.00
N TYR A 316 -6.41 -29.94 -12.02
CA TYR A 316 -7.01 -30.66 -10.91
C TYR A 316 -6.58 -32.13 -11.05
N ASP A 317 -5.69 -32.61 -10.18
CA ASP A 317 -5.68 -34.03 -9.85
C ASP A 317 -5.65 -34.22 -8.33
N SER A 318 -6.59 -35.05 -7.90
CA SER A 318 -6.93 -35.36 -6.53
C SER A 318 -6.00 -36.46 -6.05
N ASN A 319 -5.06 -36.14 -5.16
CA ASN A 319 -4.44 -37.18 -4.33
C ASN A 319 -4.38 -36.72 -2.88
N ASP A 320 -5.41 -37.13 -2.15
CA ASP A 320 -5.54 -37.06 -0.70
C ASP A 320 -4.73 -38.21 -0.10
N GLU A 321 -3.46 -37.95 0.21
CA GLU A 321 -2.71 -38.78 1.17
C GLU A 321 -2.13 -37.86 2.25
N ALA A 322 -2.67 -38.02 3.46
CA ALA A 322 -2.16 -37.43 4.68
C ALA A 322 -0.73 -37.92 4.93
N VAL A 323 0.23 -37.05 4.64
CA VAL A 323 1.65 -37.31 4.95
C VAL A 323 1.83 -37.07 6.44
N GLU A 324 2.00 -38.17 7.19
CA GLU A 324 2.27 -38.18 8.62
C GLU A 324 3.48 -37.33 9.01
N ASP A 325 3.29 -36.58 10.09
CA ASP A 325 4.14 -35.54 10.68
C ASP A 325 5.32 -36.13 11.49
N ASP A 326 6.21 -36.90 10.84
CA ASP A 326 7.27 -37.63 11.57
C ASP A 326 8.70 -37.51 10.99
N LEU A 327 9.07 -36.32 10.48
CA LEU A 327 10.47 -36.01 10.11
C LEU A 327 10.98 -34.70 10.76
N VAL A 328 10.83 -34.64 12.09
CA VAL A 328 11.43 -33.62 12.96
C VAL A 328 12.89 -33.98 13.27
N ALA A 329 13.80 -33.73 12.32
CA ALA A 329 15.24 -33.67 12.63
C ALA A 329 15.99 -32.80 11.61
N ASN A 330 16.50 -31.66 12.09
CA ASN A 330 17.47 -30.79 11.42
C ASN A 330 17.01 -29.90 10.25
N VAL A 331 15.86 -29.23 10.40
CA VAL A 331 15.67 -27.92 9.74
C VAL A 331 15.79 -26.88 10.86
N SER A 332 16.76 -25.96 10.77
CA SER A 332 16.81 -24.82 11.69
C SER A 332 15.43 -24.15 11.68
N GLY A 333 14.79 -24.03 12.84
CA GLY A 333 13.43 -23.49 12.97
C GLY A 333 13.29 -22.00 12.61
N GLU A 334 14.26 -21.41 11.89
CA GLU A 334 14.24 -20.02 11.44
C GLU A 334 13.37 -19.84 10.20
N CYS A 335 12.38 -18.96 10.30
CA CYS A 335 11.56 -18.57 9.15
C CYS A 335 11.10 -17.12 9.24
N PHE A 336 10.87 -16.51 8.09
CA PHE A 336 10.25 -15.20 7.98
C PHE A 336 8.75 -15.36 7.77
N TYR A 337 7.98 -14.68 8.61
CA TYR A 337 6.56 -14.43 8.41
C TYR A 337 6.45 -13.11 7.65
N ASN A 338 6.05 -13.20 6.38
CA ASN A 338 5.96 -12.04 5.50
C ASN A 338 4.52 -11.53 5.50
N TYR A 339 4.34 -10.26 5.88
CA TYR A 339 3.04 -9.58 5.86
C TYR A 339 3.07 -8.48 4.80
N PHE A 340 2.93 -8.85 3.52
CA PHE A 340 2.95 -7.95 2.37
C PHE A 340 1.92 -6.83 2.52
N TYR A 341 0.72 -7.14 3.01
CA TYR A 341 -0.36 -6.15 3.18
C TYR A 341 -0.23 -5.30 4.45
N LEU A 342 0.58 -5.72 5.43
CA LEU A 342 0.88 -4.90 6.61
C LEU A 342 2.17 -4.09 6.45
N GLY A 343 3.03 -4.48 5.51
CA GLY A 343 4.23 -3.75 5.14
C GLY A 343 5.46 -4.13 5.96
N PHE A 344 5.49 -5.34 6.55
CA PHE A 344 6.64 -5.78 7.32
C PHE A 344 6.82 -7.30 7.32
N ASP A 345 8.05 -7.75 7.58
CA ASP A 345 8.40 -9.16 7.74
C ASP A 345 8.95 -9.41 9.15
N ILE A 346 8.59 -10.55 9.74
CA ILE A 346 9.03 -10.93 11.09
C ILE A 346 9.87 -12.19 11.00
N LEU A 347 11.12 -12.12 11.43
CA LEU A 347 11.94 -13.32 11.63
C LEU A 347 11.52 -13.99 12.93
N VAL A 348 11.12 -15.25 12.80
CA VAL A 348 10.88 -16.18 13.89
C VAL A 348 12.09 -17.09 13.98
N SER A 349 12.80 -17.06 15.10
CA SER A 349 13.99 -17.90 15.36
C SER A 349 14.10 -18.26 16.84
N THR A 350 15.14 -19.01 17.20
CA THR A 350 15.49 -19.19 18.62
C THR A 350 15.88 -17.85 19.25
N PRO A 351 15.65 -17.66 20.57
CA PRO A 351 15.88 -16.39 21.22
C PRO A 351 17.38 -16.06 21.27
N THR A 352 17.73 -14.81 20.98
CA THR A 352 19.09 -14.29 21.14
C THR A 352 19.20 -13.44 22.41
N ALA A 353 20.39 -12.93 22.74
CA ALA A 353 20.50 -11.98 23.84
C ALA A 353 19.81 -10.65 23.46
N PRO A 354 18.90 -10.10 24.29
CA PRO A 354 18.26 -8.83 23.99
C PRO A 354 19.25 -7.67 24.04
N SER A 355 19.07 -6.73 23.13
CA SER A 355 19.80 -5.47 23.09
C SER A 355 19.54 -4.63 24.33
N ARG A 356 20.58 -3.95 24.81
CA ARG A 356 20.42 -2.95 25.87
C ARG A 356 19.52 -1.80 25.38
N PRO A 357 18.75 -1.17 26.27
CA PRO A 357 18.03 0.05 25.94
C PRO A 357 19.02 1.20 25.61
N PRO A 358 18.58 2.21 24.84
CA PRO A 358 19.37 3.40 24.57
C PRO A 358 19.80 4.11 25.86
N PRO A 359 21.05 4.61 25.97
CA PRO A 359 21.57 5.28 27.17
C PRO A 359 20.77 6.52 27.60
N SER A 360 20.16 7.20 26.62
CA SER A 360 19.35 8.39 26.85
C SER A 360 17.99 8.11 27.49
N GLN A 361 17.60 6.83 27.61
CA GLN A 361 16.28 6.44 28.10
C GLN A 361 16.32 6.10 29.59
N ASP A 362 15.68 6.94 30.39
CA ASP A 362 15.38 6.61 31.78
C ASP A 362 14.37 5.45 31.83
N LEU A 363 14.84 4.31 32.33
CA LEU A 363 14.08 3.06 32.49
C LEU A 363 12.76 3.24 33.28
N HIS A 364 12.64 4.30 34.07
CA HIS A 364 11.48 4.57 34.92
C HIS A 364 10.32 5.31 34.22
N THR A 365 10.56 5.94 33.07
CA THR A 365 9.56 6.76 32.35
C THR A 365 9.05 6.13 31.06
N ALA A 366 9.67 5.05 30.59
CA ALA A 366 9.27 4.39 29.35
C ALA A 366 7.98 3.56 29.54
N PRO A 367 7.00 3.63 28.62
CA PRO A 367 5.85 2.73 28.64
C PRO A 367 6.33 1.28 28.60
N ALA A 368 5.98 0.49 29.60
CA ALA A 368 6.30 -0.94 29.64
C ALA A 368 5.17 -1.74 28.95
N PRO A 369 5.50 -2.80 28.18
CA PRO A 369 4.51 -3.77 27.76
C PRO A 369 3.87 -4.41 29.01
N PRO A 370 2.59 -4.81 28.95
CA PRO A 370 1.96 -5.55 30.04
C PRO A 370 2.70 -6.88 30.27
N ASP A 371 2.81 -7.29 31.54
CA ASP A 371 3.50 -8.53 31.90
C ASP A 371 2.85 -9.74 31.19
N PRO A 372 3.65 -10.61 30.53
CA PRO A 372 3.11 -11.78 29.89
C PRO A 372 2.52 -12.75 30.94
N PRO A 373 1.32 -13.30 30.72
CA PRO A 373 0.67 -14.19 31.69
C PRO A 373 1.44 -15.50 31.92
N ILE A 374 2.25 -15.95 30.95
CA ILE A 374 3.08 -17.16 31.02
C ILE A 374 4.35 -16.96 30.18
N THR A 375 5.52 -16.93 30.81
CA THR A 375 6.82 -17.00 30.12
C THR A 375 7.30 -18.44 30.08
N SER A 376 7.10 -19.13 28.96
CA SER A 376 7.83 -20.38 28.70
C SER A 376 9.31 -20.08 28.46
N THR A 377 10.21 -20.67 29.24
CA THR A 377 11.66 -20.40 29.24
C THR A 377 12.47 -21.43 28.46
N SER A 378 11.83 -22.27 27.63
CA SER A 378 12.56 -23.28 26.86
C SER A 378 13.49 -22.60 25.84
N PRO A 379 14.80 -22.94 25.80
CA PRO A 379 15.77 -22.27 24.94
C PRO A 379 15.51 -22.49 23.45
N ASP A 380 14.85 -23.59 23.09
CA ASP A 380 14.53 -23.92 21.70
C ASP A 380 13.20 -23.31 21.23
N ARG A 381 12.55 -22.47 22.04
CA ARG A 381 11.29 -21.83 21.66
C ARG A 381 11.53 -20.84 20.53
N LEU A 382 10.72 -20.94 19.49
CA LEU A 382 10.69 -19.92 18.45
C LEU A 382 9.99 -18.65 18.95
N VAL A 383 10.61 -17.50 18.69
CA VAL A 383 10.13 -16.17 19.05
C VAL A 383 10.45 -15.18 17.93
N ALA A 384 9.74 -14.07 17.89
CA ALA A 384 10.08 -12.95 17.03
C ALA A 384 11.44 -12.39 17.46
N THR A 385 12.44 -12.42 16.60
CA THR A 385 13.79 -11.90 16.90
C THR A 385 14.17 -10.71 16.03
N LYS A 386 13.43 -10.46 14.95
CA LYS A 386 13.68 -9.36 14.04
C LYS A 386 12.40 -8.95 13.31
N LEU A 387 12.25 -7.64 13.08
CA LEU A 387 11.18 -7.02 12.30
C LEU A 387 11.80 -6.17 11.20
N ILE A 388 11.38 -6.36 9.95
CA ILE A 388 11.79 -5.57 8.79
C ILE A 388 10.57 -4.75 8.34
N LEU A 389 10.63 -3.43 8.45
CA LEU A 389 9.57 -2.51 8.02
C LEU A 389 9.86 -1.99 6.62
N HIS A 390 8.89 -2.08 5.71
CA HIS A 390 9.08 -1.68 4.30
C HIS A 390 8.47 -0.31 4.01
N GLY A 391 9.22 0.54 3.32
CA GLY A 391 8.82 1.92 2.98
C GLY A 391 7.99 2.05 1.70
N ASN A 392 8.00 1.04 0.82
CA ASN A 392 7.29 1.02 -0.46
C ASN A 392 7.47 2.32 -1.27
N VAL A 393 8.72 2.77 -1.44
CA VAL A 393 9.04 4.06 -2.07
C VAL A 393 8.97 3.95 -3.60
N PRO A 394 8.17 4.78 -4.30
CA PRO A 394 8.16 4.82 -5.75
C PRO A 394 9.57 5.01 -6.34
N GLY A 395 9.89 4.25 -7.39
CA GLY A 395 11.21 4.28 -8.03
C GLY A 395 12.29 3.45 -7.32
N SER A 396 12.03 2.90 -6.14
CA SER A 396 12.93 1.93 -5.48
C SER A 396 12.76 0.52 -6.07
N TYR A 397 13.82 -0.30 -5.97
CA TYR A 397 13.79 -1.69 -6.43
C TYR A 397 12.68 -2.55 -5.77
N PRO A 398 12.46 -2.49 -4.43
CA PRO A 398 11.40 -3.28 -3.80
C PRO A 398 10.00 -2.64 -3.91
N PHE A 399 9.81 -1.62 -4.75
CA PHE A 399 8.52 -0.95 -4.89
C PHE A 399 7.41 -1.93 -5.26
N ASN A 400 6.28 -1.79 -4.57
CA ASN A 400 5.07 -2.59 -4.68
C ASN A 400 5.23 -4.09 -4.32
N ARG A 401 6.36 -4.50 -3.71
CA ARG A 401 6.47 -5.84 -3.07
C ARG A 401 5.71 -5.92 -1.74
N HIS A 402 5.77 -4.84 -0.97
CA HIS A 402 5.06 -4.69 0.30
C HIS A 402 4.27 -3.39 0.31
N ARG A 403 3.25 -3.30 1.17
CA ARG A 403 2.64 -2.02 1.54
C ARG A 403 3.65 -1.16 2.30
N ARG A 404 3.50 0.16 2.22
CA ARG A 404 4.23 1.08 3.10
C ARG A 404 3.82 0.89 4.57
N CYS A 405 4.81 0.69 5.43
CA CYS A 405 4.66 0.71 6.88
C CYS A 405 5.32 1.96 7.46
N ARG A 406 4.54 2.78 8.17
CA ARG A 406 5.04 3.96 8.88
C ARG A 406 5.60 3.58 10.23
N TRP A 407 6.64 4.28 10.65
CA TRP A 407 7.28 4.03 11.92
C TRP A 407 7.85 5.31 12.52
N GLU A 408 8.06 5.27 13.83
CA GLU A 408 8.75 6.33 14.56
C GLU A 408 9.63 5.76 15.68
N ILE A 409 10.68 6.49 16.03
CA ILE A 409 11.60 6.13 17.11
C ILE A 409 11.32 7.05 18.30
N SER A 410 10.60 6.53 19.29
CA SER A 410 10.07 7.34 20.40
C SER A 410 11.19 7.91 21.27
N TYR A 411 12.25 7.14 21.52
CA TYR A 411 13.37 7.55 22.36
C TYR A 411 14.33 8.56 21.70
N LEU A 412 14.12 8.92 20.43
CA LEU A 412 14.83 10.02 19.76
C LEU A 412 14.02 11.32 19.73
N SER A 413 12.80 11.28 20.26
CA SER A 413 11.89 12.42 20.28
C SER A 413 12.12 13.22 21.56
N HIS A 414 13.15 14.07 21.56
CA HIS A 414 13.42 14.99 22.67
C HIS A 414 12.90 16.40 22.35
N PRO A 415 12.26 17.08 23.31
CA PRO A 415 12.00 18.51 23.19
C PRO A 415 13.36 19.24 23.21
N SER A 416 13.66 19.97 22.15
CA SER A 416 14.88 20.80 22.08
C SER A 416 14.82 22.00 23.03
N SER A 417 13.62 22.39 23.46
CA SER A 417 13.34 23.35 24.54
C SER A 417 11.89 23.14 25.04
N PRO A 418 11.51 23.60 26.24
CA PRO A 418 10.14 23.46 26.76
C PRO A 418 9.06 24.10 25.87
N ASP A 419 9.43 25.07 25.02
CA ASP A 419 8.51 25.77 24.10
C ASP A 419 8.68 25.33 22.62
N ALA A 420 9.61 24.42 22.31
CA ALA A 420 9.82 23.94 20.95
C ALA A 420 8.96 22.70 20.65
N PRO A 421 8.42 22.59 19.41
CA PRO A 421 7.69 21.39 19.02
C PRO A 421 8.61 20.16 19.11
N THR A 422 8.10 19.09 19.72
CA THR A 422 8.81 17.81 19.82
C THR A 422 9.16 17.31 18.43
N GLN A 423 10.45 17.20 18.13
CA GLN A 423 10.89 16.77 16.81
C GLN A 423 10.85 15.24 16.73
N ILE A 424 9.77 14.69 16.17
CA ILE A 424 9.60 13.25 15.99
C ILE A 424 10.63 12.74 14.97
N THR A 425 11.25 11.58 15.24
CA THR A 425 12.05 10.86 14.25
C THR A 425 11.20 9.74 13.66
N ASP A 426 10.81 9.88 12.41
CA ASP A 426 9.84 9.00 11.74
C ASP A 426 10.32 8.51 10.36
N SER A 427 9.47 7.72 9.71
CA SER A 427 9.68 7.18 8.37
C SER A 427 9.80 8.22 7.26
N GLU A 428 9.48 9.49 7.53
CA GLU A 428 9.59 10.62 6.60
C GLU A 428 10.87 11.45 6.85
N THR A 429 11.57 11.20 7.95
CA THR A 429 12.80 11.89 8.32
C THR A 429 13.96 11.47 7.39
N PRO A 430 14.73 12.40 6.81
CA PRO A 430 15.87 12.05 5.96
C PRO A 430 16.93 11.23 6.72
N PHE A 431 17.44 10.17 6.09
CA PHE A 431 18.38 9.25 6.74
C PHE A 431 19.60 9.93 7.40
N PRO A 432 20.27 10.94 6.80
CA PRO A 432 21.40 11.61 7.45
C PRO A 432 21.06 12.26 8.79
N GLU A 433 19.81 12.73 8.94
CA GLU A 433 19.32 13.28 10.19
C GLU A 433 19.05 12.19 11.22
N ILE A 434 18.44 11.07 10.80
CA ILE A 434 18.22 9.89 11.64
C ILE A 434 19.56 9.36 12.16
N GLU A 435 20.55 9.21 11.27
CA GLU A 435 21.90 8.77 11.60
C GLU A 435 22.55 9.67 12.65
N LEU A 436 22.46 11.00 12.48
CA LEU A 436 23.00 11.97 13.43
C LEU A 436 22.34 11.84 14.82
N ARG A 437 21.01 11.70 14.87
CA ARG A 437 20.28 11.58 16.14
C ARG A 437 20.57 10.26 16.84
N LEU A 438 20.67 9.16 16.10
CA LEU A 438 21.08 7.87 16.65
C LEU A 438 22.51 7.93 17.21
N ARG A 439 23.44 8.56 16.49
CA ARG A 439 24.81 8.78 17.00
C ARG A 439 24.81 9.53 18.32
N ALA A 440 24.03 10.59 18.43
CA ALA A 440 23.95 11.38 19.66
C ALA A 440 23.35 10.56 20.82
N ALA A 441 22.25 9.84 20.60
CA ALA A 441 21.58 9.05 21.64
C ALA A 441 22.44 7.89 22.16
N TRP A 442 23.31 7.33 21.30
CA TRP A 442 24.17 6.18 21.63
C TRP A 442 25.64 6.57 21.88
N GLN A 443 25.96 7.86 21.96
CA GLN A 443 27.34 8.34 22.03
C GLN A 443 28.13 7.77 23.22
N SER A 444 27.50 7.64 24.39
CA SER A 444 28.14 7.17 25.63
C SER A 444 28.60 5.71 25.59
N ILE A 445 28.19 4.96 24.58
CA ILE A 445 28.50 3.54 24.40
C ILE A 445 29.78 3.34 23.57
N TYR A 446 30.13 4.27 22.69
CA TYR A 446 31.30 4.13 21.83
C TYR A 446 32.56 4.56 22.56
N VAL A 447 33.62 3.76 22.41
CA VAL A 447 34.95 4.14 22.92
C VAL A 447 35.62 5.17 21.99
N SER A 448 35.24 5.19 20.71
CA SER A 448 35.74 6.16 19.72
C SER A 448 34.79 6.40 18.55
N ASP A 449 34.93 7.56 17.88
CA ASP A 449 34.16 7.91 16.66
C ASP A 449 34.42 6.95 15.49
N ALA A 450 35.61 6.33 15.43
CA ALA A 450 35.94 5.34 14.41
C ALA A 450 35.15 4.04 14.61
N GLU A 451 34.99 3.60 15.86
CA GLU A 451 34.17 2.43 16.22
C GLU A 451 32.68 2.71 15.95
N ALA A 452 32.21 3.93 16.27
CA ALA A 452 30.85 4.37 15.96
C ALA A 452 30.56 4.30 14.45
N ARG A 453 31.46 4.83 13.61
CA ARG A 453 31.33 4.77 12.15
C ARG A 453 31.42 3.36 11.58
N GLN A 454 32.21 2.47 12.20
CA GLN A 454 32.36 1.10 11.74
C GLN A 454 31.14 0.23 12.08
N LYS A 455 30.54 0.42 13.26
CA LYS A 455 29.33 -0.29 13.70
C LYS A 455 28.06 0.17 12.97
N GLN A 456 28.03 1.41 12.50
CA GLN A 456 26.90 2.00 11.76
C GLN A 456 27.05 1.91 10.23
N ARG A 457 28.05 1.17 9.72
CA ARG A 457 28.30 1.10 8.28
C ARG A 457 27.25 0.22 7.60
N GLY A 458 26.28 0.85 6.92
CA GLY A 458 25.22 0.15 6.20
C GLY A 458 24.39 1.08 5.30
N MET A 459 24.93 1.37 4.11
CA MET A 459 24.28 1.98 2.93
C MET A 459 23.66 3.38 3.06
N THR A 460 23.92 4.20 2.04
CA THR A 460 23.51 5.60 1.84
C THR A 460 22.35 5.72 0.85
N PRO A 461 21.10 5.52 1.25
CA PRO A 461 19.95 5.99 0.49
C PRO A 461 19.49 7.36 1.01
N ARG A 462 18.92 8.17 0.11
CA ARG A 462 18.33 9.47 0.47
C ARG A 462 17.03 9.33 1.30
N HIS A 463 16.35 8.18 1.22
CA HIS A 463 15.09 7.88 1.91
C HIS A 463 15.11 6.47 2.50
N CYS A 464 14.42 6.24 3.61
CA CYS A 464 14.30 4.92 4.23
C CYS A 464 13.32 4.00 3.47
N VAL A 465 13.85 3.17 2.58
CA VAL A 465 13.17 2.11 1.82
C VAL A 465 12.86 0.86 2.66
N ALA A 466 13.68 0.54 3.67
CA ALA A 466 13.39 -0.48 4.67
C ALA A 466 14.05 -0.15 6.02
N LEU A 467 13.44 -0.54 7.15
CA LEU A 467 14.01 -0.41 8.48
C LEU A 467 14.07 -1.78 9.13
N ASP A 468 15.29 -2.22 9.45
CA ASP A 468 15.56 -3.50 10.10
C ASP A 468 15.75 -3.29 11.62
N VAL A 469 14.92 -3.96 12.42
CA VAL A 469 14.93 -3.91 13.89
C VAL A 469 15.14 -5.32 14.43
N THR A 470 16.25 -5.55 15.13
CA THR A 470 16.62 -6.87 15.62
C THR A 470 16.74 -6.92 17.15
N GLN A 471 16.67 -8.14 17.67
CA GLN A 471 16.85 -8.43 19.08
C GLN A 471 18.30 -8.13 19.55
N ASP A 472 19.33 -8.52 18.80
CA ASP A 472 20.78 -8.35 19.14
C ASP A 472 21.28 -6.89 18.99
N CYS A 473 20.48 -5.98 18.43
CA CYS A 473 21.00 -4.67 18.06
C CYS A 473 20.66 -3.56 19.05
N ALA A 474 21.66 -3.26 19.87
CA ALA A 474 21.91 -1.89 20.30
C ALA A 474 22.23 -0.97 19.09
N GLU A 475 22.67 -1.53 17.94
CA GLU A 475 23.32 -0.73 16.88
C GLU A 475 23.37 -1.32 15.47
N LYS A 476 23.32 -2.65 15.26
CA LYS A 476 23.57 -3.18 13.90
C LYS A 476 22.29 -3.06 13.06
N GLN A 477 22.35 -2.13 12.12
CA GLN A 477 21.58 -2.13 10.88
C GLN A 477 20.13 -1.67 11.01
N ILE A 478 19.92 -0.37 11.25
CA ILE A 478 18.94 0.35 10.41
C ILE A 478 19.50 0.32 8.98
N LYS A 479 19.36 -0.82 8.32
CA LYS A 479 19.72 -0.95 6.92
C LYS A 479 18.53 -0.52 6.12
N THR A 480 18.67 0.64 5.51
CA THR A 480 17.83 0.96 4.39
C THR A 480 18.32 0.19 3.17
N VAL A 481 17.50 -0.75 2.69
CA VAL A 481 17.78 -1.56 1.48
C VAL A 481 17.36 -0.80 0.23
#